data_AF-A0A6P5FCP1-F1
#
_entry.id   AF-A0A6P5FCP1-F1
#
_cell.length_a   1.000
_cell.length_b   1.000
_cell.length_c   1.000
_cell.angle_alpha   90.00
_cell.angle_beta   90.00
_cell.angle_gamma   90.00
#
_symmetry.space_group_name_H-M   'P 1'
#
loop_
_entity.id
_entity.type
_entity.pdbx_description
1 polymer ?
#
loop_
_entity_poly.entity_id
_entity_poly.type
_entity_poly.pdbx_seq_one_letter_code
_entity_poly.pdbx_strand_id
1 'polypeptide(L)'
;MGLFFEDARPKTNSAHKNVVAEAEAEAEAEEESAMSILKFCRECNNILYPKEDKETRTLLYACRNCDHQEVADDNIVYKMEIRRPVRKGTEILHDAAADASLPRTRSVKCANCNHPEAAFFQTPEWMINTD
;
A
#
# COMPACT_ATOMS: atom_id res chain seq x y z
N MET A 1 43.90 37.90 -27.16
CA MET A 1 44.04 36.44 -27.30
C MET A 1 43.46 35.83 -26.03
N GLY A 2 42.32 35.15 -26.14
CA GLY A 2 41.56 34.62 -25.01
C GLY A 2 40.13 34.31 -25.43
N LEU A 3 39.88 33.04 -25.78
CA LEU A 3 38.56 32.43 -25.98
C LEU A 3 37.87 32.21 -24.62
N PHE A 4 36.54 32.06 -24.60
CA PHE A 4 35.69 31.19 -23.76
C PHE A 4 34.28 31.81 -23.71
N PHE A 5 33.40 31.43 -24.64
CA PHE A 5 32.35 30.38 -24.54
C PHE A 5 31.07 30.87 -23.82
N GLU A 6 30.03 31.12 -24.62
CA GLU A 6 28.63 31.18 -24.17
C GLU A 6 28.19 29.77 -23.79
N ASP A 7 27.90 29.52 -22.51
CA ASP A 7 27.21 28.30 -22.10
C ASP A 7 25.71 28.54 -21.93
N ALA A 8 24.99 27.78 -22.74
CA ALA A 8 23.55 27.72 -22.84
C ALA A 8 22.89 27.18 -21.57
N ARG A 9 21.74 27.77 -21.22
CA ARG A 9 20.75 27.17 -20.31
C ARG A 9 20.30 25.80 -20.85
N PRO A 10 20.42 24.69 -20.10
CA PRO A 10 19.69 23.48 -20.45
C PRO A 10 18.22 23.67 -20.11
N LYS A 11 17.40 23.92 -21.13
CA LYS A 11 15.95 23.68 -21.08
C LYS A 11 15.76 22.17 -20.99
N THR A 12 15.58 21.63 -19.79
CA THR A 12 15.18 20.23 -19.65
C THR A 12 13.73 20.09 -20.11
N ASN A 13 13.57 19.33 -21.19
CA ASN A 13 12.31 19.04 -21.85
C ASN A 13 11.37 18.32 -20.89
N SER A 14 10.09 18.71 -20.92
CA SER A 14 8.98 18.19 -20.09
C SER A 14 8.80 16.66 -20.13
N ALA A 15 9.42 15.96 -21.09
CA ALA A 15 9.33 14.51 -21.23
C ALA A 15 10.11 13.72 -20.16
N HIS A 16 11.23 14.25 -19.64
CA HIS A 16 12.02 13.53 -18.64
C HIS A 16 11.38 13.50 -17.25
N LYS A 17 10.40 14.37 -16.96
CA LYS A 17 9.67 14.35 -15.69
C LYS A 17 8.60 13.25 -15.63
N ASN A 18 8.09 12.82 -16.77
CA ASN A 18 7.05 11.77 -16.83
C ASN A 18 7.64 10.38 -16.59
N VAL A 19 8.84 10.08 -17.11
CA VAL A 19 9.44 8.74 -16.99
C VAL A 19 9.81 8.38 -15.55
N VAL A 20 10.22 9.36 -14.73
CA VAL A 20 10.56 9.12 -13.32
C VAL A 20 9.30 8.90 -12.48
N ALA A 21 8.23 9.63 -12.75
CA ALA A 21 6.94 9.49 -12.06
C ALA A 21 6.22 8.17 -12.41
N GLU A 22 6.36 7.70 -13.64
CA GLU A 22 5.81 6.41 -14.09
C GLU A 22 6.58 5.23 -13.48
N ALA A 23 7.92 5.33 -13.38
CA ALA A 23 8.76 4.31 -12.73
C ALA A 23 8.57 4.24 -11.20
N GLU A 24 8.30 5.38 -10.55
CA GLU A 24 7.99 5.44 -9.12
C GLU A 24 6.62 4.83 -8.80
N ALA A 25 5.63 4.97 -9.70
CA ALA A 25 4.30 4.38 -9.54
C ALA A 25 4.26 2.86 -9.76
N GLU A 26 5.09 2.32 -10.65
CA GLU A 26 5.19 0.87 -10.89
C GLU A 26 5.83 0.13 -9.70
N ALA A 27 6.78 0.75 -9.00
CA ALA A 27 7.41 0.19 -7.80
C ALA A 27 6.46 0.14 -6.59
N GLU A 28 5.56 1.12 -6.45
CA GLU A 28 4.58 1.16 -5.34
C GLU A 28 3.48 0.08 -5.48
N ALA A 29 3.17 -0.36 -6.71
CA ALA A 29 2.20 -1.44 -6.96
C ALA A 29 2.77 -2.84 -6.66
N GLU A 30 4.07 -3.05 -6.90
CA GLU A 30 4.75 -4.31 -6.56
C GLU A 30 4.90 -4.50 -5.04
N GLU A 31 5.03 -3.41 -4.27
CA GLU A 31 5.20 -3.48 -2.81
C GLU A 31 3.92 -3.93 -2.06
N GLU A 32 2.74 -3.66 -2.62
CA GLU A 32 1.46 -4.06 -2.02
C GLU A 32 1.15 -5.56 -2.19
N SER A 33 1.80 -6.22 -3.16
CA SER A 33 1.59 -7.63 -3.48
C SER A 33 2.22 -8.59 -2.47
N ALA A 34 3.19 -8.16 -1.67
CA ALA A 34 3.94 -9.03 -0.75
C ALA A 34 3.41 -9.00 0.69
N MET A 35 2.12 -8.69 0.88
CA MET A 35 1.45 -8.94 2.15
C MET A 35 1.26 -10.45 2.29
N SER A 36 1.92 -11.07 3.28
CA SER A 36 1.78 -12.51 3.53
C SER A 36 0.33 -12.82 3.91
N ILE A 37 -0.46 -13.26 2.93
CA ILE A 37 -1.86 -13.65 3.11
C ILE A 37 -1.91 -14.92 3.99
N LEU A 38 -2.69 -14.88 5.07
CA LEU A 38 -2.94 -16.06 5.90
C LEU A 38 -3.69 -17.12 5.08
N LYS A 39 -3.09 -18.31 4.94
CA LYS A 39 -3.70 -19.45 4.23
C LYS A 39 -4.45 -20.37 5.20
N PHE A 40 -5.61 -20.84 4.78
CA PHE A 40 -6.47 -21.75 5.54
C PHE A 40 -6.53 -23.13 4.88
N CYS A 41 -6.61 -24.17 5.69
CA CYS A 41 -6.77 -25.53 5.23
C CYS A 41 -8.15 -25.75 4.62
N ARG A 42 -8.22 -26.41 3.46
CA ARG A 42 -9.48 -26.69 2.76
C ARG A 42 -10.37 -27.73 3.46
N GLU A 43 -9.78 -28.58 4.30
CA GLU A 43 -10.50 -29.68 4.96
C GLU A 43 -11.08 -29.27 6.32
N CYS A 44 -10.27 -28.65 7.18
CA CYS A 44 -10.63 -28.35 8.56
C CYS A 44 -10.69 -26.85 8.88
N ASN A 45 -10.49 -25.99 7.89
CA ASN A 45 -10.53 -24.53 8.02
C ASN A 45 -9.63 -23.96 9.13
N ASN A 46 -8.56 -24.68 9.48
CA ASN A 46 -7.52 -24.22 10.39
C ASN A 46 -6.42 -23.49 9.62
N ILE A 47 -5.73 -22.57 10.30
CA ILE A 47 -4.60 -21.83 9.72
C ILE A 47 -3.47 -22.81 9.38
N LEU A 48 -2.93 -22.70 8.17
CA LEU A 48 -1.76 -23.45 7.73
C LEU A 48 -0.47 -22.81 8.25
N TYR A 49 0.47 -23.64 8.67
CA TYR A 49 1.75 -23.21 9.21
C TYR A 49 2.89 -23.46 8.21
N PRO A 50 3.86 -22.53 8.11
CA PRO A 50 5.03 -22.73 7.27
C PRO A 50 5.89 -23.90 7.78
N LYS A 51 6.30 -24.78 6.86
CA LYS A 51 7.11 -25.98 7.08
C LYS A 51 8.09 -26.13 5.93
N GLU A 52 9.36 -26.41 6.21
CA GLU A 52 10.37 -26.68 5.19
C GLU A 52 10.32 -28.17 4.77
N ASP A 53 10.32 -28.43 3.46
CA ASP A 53 10.69 -29.74 2.93
C ASP A 53 12.20 -29.79 2.66
N LYS A 54 12.91 -30.64 3.40
CA LYS A 54 14.38 -30.70 3.40
C LYS A 54 14.96 -31.34 2.14
N GLU A 55 14.19 -32.18 1.46
CA GLU A 55 14.67 -32.90 0.27
C GLU A 55 14.67 -31.98 -0.95
N THR A 56 13.58 -31.25 -1.14
CA THR A 56 13.36 -30.33 -2.26
C THR A 56 13.78 -28.89 -1.95
N ARG A 57 14.01 -28.57 -0.68
CA ARG A 57 14.30 -27.22 -0.16
C ARG A 57 13.21 -26.20 -0.53
N THR A 58 11.96 -26.66 -0.57
CA THR A 58 10.80 -25.79 -0.84
C THR A 58 10.04 -25.48 0.44
N LEU A 59 9.50 -24.26 0.53
CA LEU A 59 8.60 -23.86 1.60
C LEU A 59 7.20 -24.45 1.35
N LEU A 60 6.66 -25.14 2.35
CA LEU A 60 5.32 -25.70 2.36
C LEU A 60 4.46 -25.03 3.45
N TYR A 61 3.15 -25.06 3.26
CA TYR A 61 2.15 -24.73 4.26
C TYR A 61 1.42 -26.02 4.68
N ALA A 62 1.55 -26.39 5.95
CA ALA A 62 1.02 -27.64 6.50
C ALA A 62 0.02 -27.37 7.62
N CYS A 63 -1.06 -28.16 7.66
CA CYS A 63 -1.98 -28.14 8.78
C CYS A 63 -1.41 -28.91 9.98
N ARG A 64 -1.79 -28.54 11.21
CA ARG A 64 -1.45 -29.30 12.43
C ARG A 64 -2.46 -30.39 12.77
N ASN A 65 -3.69 -30.26 12.28
CA ASN A 65 -4.83 -31.12 12.64
C ASN A 65 -5.16 -32.18 11.58
N CYS A 66 -4.62 -32.06 10.37
CA CYS A 66 -4.79 -33.01 9.26
C CYS A 66 -3.48 -33.09 8.45
N ASP A 67 -3.41 -34.03 7.51
CA ASP A 67 -2.20 -34.25 6.69
C ASP A 67 -2.09 -33.33 5.47
N HIS A 68 -3.01 -32.37 5.34
CA HIS A 68 -3.04 -31.40 4.24
C HIS A 68 -1.79 -30.52 4.20
N GLN A 69 -1.16 -30.46 3.02
CA GLN A 69 0.08 -29.73 2.75
C GLN A 69 0.00 -29.10 1.36
N GLU A 70 0.43 -27.85 1.24
CA GLU A 70 0.46 -27.09 -0.02
C GLU A 70 1.82 -26.42 -0.20
N VAL A 71 2.25 -26.20 -1.45
CA VAL A 71 3.48 -25.46 -1.76
C VAL A 71 3.22 -23.95 -1.58
N ALA A 72 4.18 -23.23 -1.00
CA ALA A 72 4.09 -21.78 -0.87
C ALA A 72 4.30 -21.09 -2.23
N ASP A 73 3.50 -20.07 -2.52
CA ASP A 73 3.67 -19.25 -3.74
C ASP A 73 4.86 -18.30 -3.59
N ASP A 74 5.01 -17.73 -2.39
CA ASP A 74 6.11 -16.84 -2.01
C ASP A 74 6.93 -17.42 -0.87
N ASN A 75 8.21 -17.05 -0.83
CA ASN A 75 9.15 -17.46 0.23
C ASN A 75 9.13 -16.53 1.45
N ILE A 76 8.15 -15.62 1.54
CA ILE A 76 8.03 -14.64 2.62
C ILE A 76 7.03 -15.14 3.65
N VAL A 77 7.54 -15.62 4.79
CA VAL A 77 6.70 -16.09 5.90
C VAL A 77 6.15 -14.94 6.74
N TYR A 78 6.95 -13.90 6.92
CA TYR A 78 6.62 -12.78 7.79
C TYR A 78 7.36 -11.52 7.34
N LYS A 79 6.62 -10.42 7.22
CA LYS A 79 7.15 -9.07 6.99
C LYS A 79 6.67 -8.18 8.13
N MET A 80 7.62 -7.59 8.88
CA MET A 80 7.30 -6.57 9.88
C MET A 80 7.60 -5.19 9.30
N GLU A 81 6.57 -4.38 9.16
CA GLU A 81 6.71 -2.98 8.77
C GLU A 81 6.57 -2.12 10.02
N ILE A 82 7.70 -1.66 10.55
CA ILE A 82 7.75 -0.83 11.77
C ILE A 82 7.12 0.54 11.51
N ARG A 83 7.36 1.09 10.31
CA ARG A 83 6.81 2.36 9.88
C ARG A 83 5.98 2.13 8.64
N ARG A 84 4.68 1.96 8.84
CA ARG A 84 3.74 2.02 7.72
C ARG A 84 3.50 3.50 7.42
N PRO A 85 3.78 3.99 6.20
CA PRO A 85 3.23 5.28 5.81
C PRO A 85 1.72 5.17 6.00
N VAL A 86 1.12 6.13 6.71
CA VAL A 86 -0.34 6.18 6.90
C VAL A 86 -0.95 6.04 5.53
N ARG A 87 -1.51 4.87 5.22
CA ARG A 87 -2.14 4.64 3.92
C ARG A 87 -3.16 5.77 3.76
N LYS A 88 -3.08 6.48 2.65
CA LYS A 88 -4.03 7.54 2.23
C LYS A 88 -5.47 7.03 2.03
N GLY A 89 -5.79 5.85 2.53
CA GLY A 89 -7.13 5.35 2.68
C GLY A 89 -7.34 5.06 4.16
N THR A 90 -7.77 6.05 4.92
CA THR A 90 -8.82 5.75 5.88
C THR A 90 -9.87 4.99 5.08
N GLU A 91 -10.29 3.81 5.52
CA GLU A 91 -11.54 3.24 5.04
C GLU A 91 -12.55 4.38 5.11
N ILE A 92 -12.98 4.88 3.95
CA ILE A 92 -13.86 6.04 3.90
C ILE A 92 -15.10 5.59 4.64
N LEU A 93 -15.27 6.09 5.86
CA LEU A 93 -16.44 5.83 6.66
C LEU A 93 -17.61 6.41 5.87
N HIS A 94 -18.30 5.57 5.12
CA HIS A 94 -19.41 5.98 4.27
C HIS A 94 -20.46 6.75 5.08
N ASP A 95 -20.57 6.43 6.37
CA ASP A 95 -21.48 7.04 7.32
C ASP A 95 -20.98 8.35 7.95
N ALA A 96 -19.72 8.74 7.73
CA ALA A 96 -19.21 10.03 8.22
C ALA A 96 -19.97 11.22 7.57
N ALA A 97 -20.46 11.05 6.34
CA ALA A 97 -21.28 12.07 5.70
C ALA A 97 -22.66 12.24 6.36
N ALA A 98 -23.15 11.25 7.10
CA ALA A 98 -24.44 11.29 7.81
C ALA A 98 -24.32 11.81 9.26
N ASP A 99 -23.11 11.86 9.81
CA ASP A 99 -22.88 12.38 11.16
C ASP A 99 -23.16 13.89 11.23
N ALA A 100 -24.07 14.29 12.11
CA ALA A 100 -24.44 15.68 12.34
C ALA A 100 -23.47 16.42 13.28
N SER A 101 -22.60 15.69 13.99
CA SER A 101 -21.60 16.25 14.90
C SER A 101 -20.32 16.70 14.17
N LEU A 102 -20.09 16.23 12.95
CA LEU A 102 -18.91 16.61 12.16
C LEU A 102 -19.06 18.00 11.53
N PRO A 103 -17.98 18.81 11.54
CA PRO A 103 -17.99 20.12 10.91
C PRO A 103 -18.11 20.00 9.37
N ARG A 104 -18.89 20.91 8.78
CA ARG A 104 -19.11 20.99 7.33
C ARG A 104 -18.58 22.29 6.77
N THR A 105 -18.00 22.22 5.58
CA THR A 105 -17.57 23.39 4.82
C THR A 105 -18.28 23.46 3.47
N ARG A 106 -18.46 24.70 2.97
CA ARG A 106 -18.95 25.00 1.61
C ARG A 106 -17.87 25.53 0.67
N SER A 107 -16.64 25.66 1.17
CA SER A 107 -15.52 26.18 0.38
C SER A 107 -14.95 25.16 -0.60
N VAL A 108 -15.20 23.87 -0.37
CA VAL A 108 -14.71 22.76 -1.19
C VAL A 108 -15.89 22.01 -1.77
N LYS A 109 -15.88 21.80 -3.10
CA LYS A 109 -16.90 21.03 -3.82
C LYS A 109 -16.40 19.62 -4.08
N CYS A 110 -17.30 18.65 -4.08
CA CYS A 110 -16.95 17.27 -4.44
C CYS A 110 -16.45 17.20 -5.89
N ALA A 111 -15.30 16.57 -6.13
CA ALA A 111 -14.74 16.40 -7.47
C ALA A 111 -15.57 15.46 -8.37
N ASN A 112 -16.38 14.56 -7.79
CA ASN A 112 -17.18 13.59 -8.54
C ASN A 112 -18.59 14.09 -8.87
N CYS A 113 -19.32 14.66 -7.89
CA CYS A 113 -20.72 15.08 -8.05
C CYS A 113 -20.96 16.59 -7.96
N ASN A 114 -19.92 17.40 -7.72
CA ASN A 114 -19.98 18.85 -7.60
C ASN A 114 -20.92 19.38 -6.50
N HIS A 115 -21.25 18.55 -5.51
CA HIS A 115 -22.03 18.97 -4.36
C HIS A 115 -21.23 20.01 -3.53
N PRO A 116 -21.86 21.12 -3.08
CA PRO A 116 -21.16 22.23 -2.46
C PRO A 116 -20.93 22.06 -0.95
N GLU A 117 -21.11 20.86 -0.40
CA GLU A 117 -20.91 20.59 1.03
C GLU A 117 -20.00 19.39 1.22
N ALA A 118 -19.02 19.54 2.12
CA ALA A 118 -18.10 18.48 2.50
C ALA A 118 -17.96 18.46 4.03
N ALA A 119 -18.12 17.28 4.63
CA ALA A 119 -17.75 17.03 6.02
C ALA A 119 -16.24 16.72 6.09
N PHE A 120 -15.57 17.19 7.13
CA PHE A 120 -14.14 16.92 7.34
C PHE A 120 -13.86 16.51 8.78
N PHE A 121 -12.83 15.71 8.97
CA PHE A 121 -12.34 15.30 10.27
C PHE A 121 -10.81 15.15 10.21
N GLN A 122 -10.17 15.27 11.37
CA GLN A 122 -8.74 15.02 11.50
C GLN A 122 -8.56 13.61 12.05
N THR A 123 -7.68 12.84 11.43
CA THR A 123 -7.21 11.59 12.03
C THR A 123 -6.43 11.94 13.29
N PRO A 124 -6.75 11.33 14.44
CA PRO A 124 -6.06 11.63 15.68
C PRO A 124 -4.59 11.20 15.58
N GLU A 125 -3.72 11.91 16.27
CA GLU A 125 -2.26 11.79 16.15
C GLU A 125 -1.72 10.38 16.44
N TRP A 126 -2.38 9.63 17.32
CA TRP A 126 -2.05 8.24 17.63
C TRP A 126 -2.23 7.28 16.45
N MET A 127 -3.05 7.64 15.44
CA MET A 127 -3.16 6.88 14.19
C MET A 127 -2.06 7.24 13.17
N ILE A 128 -1.32 8.33 13.40
CA ILE A 128 -0.34 8.88 12.45
C ILE A 128 1.09 8.53 12.88
N ASN A 129 1.37 8.54 14.19
CA ASN A 129 2.70 8.31 14.73
C ASN A 129 2.73 6.99 15.51
N THR A 130 2.87 5.87 14.81
CA THR A 130 3.35 4.63 15.41
C THR A 130 4.86 4.55 15.22
N ASP A 131 5.62 4.95 16.24
CA ASP A 131 7.02 4.55 16.43
C ASP A 131 7.10 3.13 16.98
#